data_AF-A0A1C5NT48-F1
#
_entry.id   AF-A0A1C5NT48-F1
#
_cell.length_a   1.000
_cell.length_b   1.000
_cell.length_c   1.000
_cell.angle_alpha   90.00
_cell.angle_beta   90.00
_cell.angle_gamma   90.00
#
_symmetry.space_group_name_H-M   'P 1'
#
loop_
_entity.id
_entity.type
_entity.pdbx_description
1 polymer ?
#
loop_
_entity_poly.entity_id
_entity_poly.type
_entity_poly.pdbx_seq_one_letter_code
_entity_poly.pdbx_strand_id
1 'polypeptide(L)'
;MSDFFDTIGKRISDTVDDLGKKAGDTIDIQKKKNEIYGLKRDSERDMTEIGRLVYERFKQGEVVDTDFIALCEAIEKREEQTEVCEQEIARIKGE
;
A
#
# COMPACT_ATOMS: atom_id res chain seq x y z
N MET A 1 -2.25 -7.49 9.94
CA MET A 1 -2.16 -6.33 9.02
C MET A 1 -1.83 -6.73 7.59
N SER A 2 -0.90 -7.67 7.37
CA SER A 2 -0.68 -8.21 6.02
C SER A 2 -1.97 -8.80 5.48
N ASP A 3 -2.77 -9.52 6.28
CA ASP A 3 -4.01 -10.12 5.82
C ASP A 3 -5.03 -9.17 5.19
N PHE A 4 -5.14 -7.89 5.59
CA PHE A 4 -6.08 -6.95 4.97
C PHE A 4 -5.61 -6.49 3.59
N PHE A 5 -4.36 -6.03 3.49
CA PHE A 5 -3.75 -5.61 2.22
C PHE A 5 -3.40 -6.81 1.30
N ASP A 6 -3.05 -7.96 1.86
CA ASP A 6 -2.83 -9.23 1.15
C ASP A 6 -4.14 -9.77 0.59
N THR A 7 -5.24 -9.70 1.33
CA THR A 7 -6.55 -10.15 0.82
C THR A 7 -7.05 -9.22 -0.28
N ILE A 8 -6.83 -7.91 -0.16
CA ILE A 8 -7.13 -6.94 -1.22
C ILE A 8 -6.21 -7.16 -2.43
N GLY A 9 -4.91 -7.32 -2.23
CA GLY A 9 -3.93 -7.60 -3.28
C GLY A 9 -4.20 -8.93 -4.01
N LYS A 10 -4.58 -9.99 -3.28
CA LYS A 10 -4.98 -11.28 -3.85
C LYS A 10 -6.25 -11.17 -4.69
N ARG A 11 -7.31 -10.52 -4.19
CA ARG A 11 -8.57 -10.30 -4.95
C ARG A 11 -8.33 -9.50 -6.22
N ILE A 12 -7.41 -8.55 -6.18
CA ILE A 12 -7.00 -7.76 -7.32
C ILE A 12 -6.26 -8.65 -8.34
N SER A 13 -5.35 -9.54 -7.91
CA SER A 13 -4.57 -10.42 -8.80
C SER A 13 -5.41 -11.45 -9.54
N ASP A 14 -6.37 -12.10 -8.87
CA ASP A 14 -7.08 -13.28 -9.38
C ASP A 14 -7.99 -13.04 -10.61
N THR A 15 -8.32 -11.79 -10.94
CA THR A 15 -9.26 -11.48 -12.05
C THR A 15 -8.58 -11.38 -13.44
N VAL A 16 -7.24 -11.35 -13.50
CA VAL A 16 -6.50 -11.10 -14.77
C VAL A 16 -6.10 -12.37 -15.53
N ASP A 17 -5.92 -13.48 -14.82
CA ASP A 17 -5.39 -14.71 -15.44
C ASP A 17 -6.43 -15.51 -16.23
N ASP A 18 -7.73 -15.33 -15.95
CA ASP A 18 -8.80 -16.07 -16.64
C ASP A 18 -9.19 -15.53 -18.03
N LEU A 19 -8.75 -14.31 -18.39
CA LEU A 19 -9.14 -13.67 -19.67
C LEU A 19 -8.27 -14.07 -20.88
N GLY A 20 -7.32 -15.01 -20.71
CA GLY A 20 -6.27 -15.31 -21.69
C GLY A 20 -6.58 -16.39 -22.73
N LYS A 21 -7.69 -17.14 -22.65
CA LYS A 21 -7.83 -18.42 -23.38
C LYS A 21 -8.76 -18.47 -24.60
N LYS A 22 -9.39 -17.37 -25.03
CA LYS A 22 -10.22 -17.40 -26.26
C LYS A 22 -9.88 -16.27 -27.25
N ALA A 23 -9.12 -16.68 -28.26
CA ALA A 23 -8.98 -16.20 -29.65
C ALA A 23 -9.61 -14.85 -30.06
N GLY A 24 -8.83 -14.02 -30.77
CA GLY A 24 -9.36 -13.07 -31.76
C GLY A 24 -8.81 -11.65 -31.67
N ASP A 25 -9.12 -10.94 -30.59
CA ASP A 25 -8.91 -9.48 -30.51
C ASP A 25 -7.77 -9.12 -29.54
N THR A 26 -6.55 -9.53 -29.91
CA THR A 26 -5.37 -9.40 -29.04
C THR A 26 -5.04 -7.94 -28.67
N ILE A 27 -5.32 -6.96 -29.54
CA ILE A 27 -5.07 -5.53 -29.26
C ILE A 27 -6.07 -4.98 -28.24
N ASP A 28 -7.36 -5.25 -28.42
CA ASP A 28 -8.39 -4.74 -27.50
C ASP A 28 -8.28 -5.40 -26.12
N ILE A 29 -7.93 -6.69 -26.07
CA ILE A 29 -7.64 -7.38 -24.81
C ILE A 29 -6.40 -6.77 -24.13
N GLN A 30 -5.32 -6.51 -24.85
CA GLN A 30 -4.12 -5.89 -24.27
C GLN A 30 -4.40 -4.45 -23.78
N LYS A 31 -5.17 -3.67 -24.53
CA LYS A 31 -5.58 -2.32 -24.14
C LYS A 31 -6.42 -2.34 -22.86
N LYS A 32 -7.39 -3.25 -22.78
CA LYS A 32 -8.21 -3.44 -21.58
C LYS A 32 -7.39 -3.92 -20.38
N LYS A 33 -6.40 -4.79 -20.59
CA LYS A 33 -5.44 -5.18 -19.54
C LYS A 33 -4.64 -3.98 -19.03
N ASN A 34 -4.13 -3.13 -19.92
CA ASN A 34 -3.39 -1.93 -19.52
C ASN A 34 -4.27 -0.94 -18.75
N GLU A 35 -5.52 -0.75 -19.17
CA GLU A 35 -6.51 0.05 -18.42
C GLU A 35 -6.73 -0.54 -17.02
N ILE A 36 -6.91 -1.87 -16.90
CA ILE A 36 -7.05 -2.56 -15.62
C ILE A 36 -5.81 -2.36 -14.74
N TYR A 37 -4.60 -2.50 -15.29
CA TYR A 37 -3.37 -2.28 -14.53
C TYR A 37 -3.23 -0.84 -14.04
N GLY A 38 -3.62 0.14 -14.85
CA GLY A 38 -3.67 1.55 -14.45
C GLY A 38 -4.63 1.76 -13.27
N LEU A 39 -5.87 1.29 -13.39
CA LEU A 39 -6.88 1.40 -12.34
C LEU A 39 -6.46 0.73 -11.03
N LYS A 40 -5.77 -0.42 -11.12
CA LYS A 40 -5.23 -1.12 -9.95
C LYS A 40 -4.15 -0.30 -9.25
N ARG A 41 -3.20 0.25 -10.01
CA ARG A 41 -2.13 1.09 -9.48
C ARG A 41 -2.68 2.36 -8.83
N ASP A 42 -3.68 2.99 -9.44
CA ASP A 42 -4.35 4.15 -8.86
C ASP A 42 -5.06 3.76 -7.54
N SER A 43 -5.73 2.61 -7.50
CA SER A 43 -6.37 2.09 -6.28
C SER A 43 -5.36 1.81 -5.17
N GLU A 44 -4.20 1.22 -5.48
CA GLU A 44 -3.11 0.98 -4.53
C GLU A 44 -2.54 2.29 -3.95
N ARG A 45 -2.38 3.31 -4.80
CA ARG A 45 -1.97 4.65 -4.36
C ARG A 45 -3.01 5.26 -3.42
N ASP A 46 -4.29 5.19 -3.77
CA ASP A 46 -5.36 5.77 -2.97
C ASP A 46 -5.48 5.07 -1.61
N MET A 47 -5.29 3.75 -1.55
CA MET A 47 -5.24 3.01 -0.29
C MET A 47 -4.04 3.41 0.59
N THR A 48 -2.89 3.66 -0.03
CA THR A 48 -1.71 4.18 0.68
C THR A 48 -2.00 5.55 1.27
N GLU A 49 -2.63 6.43 0.49
CA GLU A 49 -3.01 7.77 0.93
C GLU A 49 -4.05 7.74 2.06
N ILE A 50 -5.02 6.83 2.00
CA ILE A 50 -5.98 6.60 3.09
C ILE A 50 -5.22 6.23 4.37
N GLY A 51 -4.26 5.31 4.30
CA GLY A 51 -3.44 4.93 5.45
C GLY A 51 -2.68 6.12 6.05
N ARG A 52 -2.12 6.99 5.20
CA ARG A 52 -1.45 8.23 5.62
C ARG A 52 -2.41 9.18 6.33
N LEU A 53 -3.58 9.44 5.75
CA LEU A 53 -4.59 10.33 6.33
C LEU A 53 -5.10 9.81 7.68
N VAL A 54 -5.27 8.49 7.81
CA VAL A 54 -5.64 7.85 9.09
C VAL A 54 -4.55 8.08 10.14
N TYR A 55 -3.28 7.86 9.78
CA TYR A 55 -2.16 8.11 10.71
C TYR A 55 -2.05 9.59 11.11
N GLU A 56 -2.22 10.52 10.17
CA GLU A 56 -2.22 11.97 10.45
C GLU A 56 -3.34 12.35 11.44
N ARG A 57 -4.55 11.80 11.26
CA ARG A 57 -5.66 11.98 12.20
C ARG A 57 -5.40 11.34 13.55
N PHE A 58 -4.71 10.19 13.60
CA PHE A 58 -4.32 9.56 14.85
C PHE A 58 -3.40 10.48 15.66
N LYS A 59 -2.39 11.08 15.02
CA LYS A 59 -1.49 12.05 15.68
C LYS A 59 -2.22 13.29 16.19
N GLN A 60 -3.35 13.63 15.60
CA GLN A 60 -4.23 14.73 16.04
C GLN A 60 -5.21 14.30 17.16
N GLY A 61 -5.22 13.02 17.54
CA GLY A 61 -6.14 12.46 18.53
C GLY A 61 -7.57 12.20 18.01
N GLU A 62 -7.76 12.16 16.69
CA GLU A 62 -9.08 12.10 16.04
C GLU A 62 -9.52 10.69 15.62
N VAL A 63 -8.69 9.65 15.78
CA VAL A 63 -9.02 8.27 15.40
C VAL A 63 -9.70 7.54 16.55
N VAL A 64 -10.94 7.09 16.32
CA VAL A 64 -11.83 6.47 17.34
C VAL A 64 -11.86 4.94 17.29
N ASP A 65 -11.30 4.32 16.25
CA ASP A 65 -11.33 2.87 16.08
C ASP A 65 -10.01 2.24 16.57
N THR A 66 -10.14 1.29 17.50
CA THR A 66 -9.04 0.62 18.20
C THR A 66 -8.14 -0.16 17.27
N ASP A 67 -8.66 -0.69 16.16
CA ASP A 67 -7.85 -1.47 15.23
C ASP A 67 -6.85 -0.57 14.51
N PHE A 68 -7.26 0.64 14.08
CA PHE A 68 -6.34 1.57 13.43
C PHE A 68 -5.28 2.14 14.38
N ILE A 69 -5.63 2.35 15.66
CA ILE A 69 -4.68 2.83 16.68
C ILE A 69 -3.48 1.88 16.80
N ALA A 70 -3.72 0.57 16.95
CA ALA A 70 -2.65 -0.41 17.10
C ALA A 70 -1.70 -0.44 15.88
N LEU A 71 -2.24 -0.20 14.68
CA LEU A 71 -1.42 -0.14 13.46
C LEU A 71 -0.61 1.16 13.39
N CYS A 72 -1.21 2.27 13.80
CA CYS A 72 -0.55 3.58 13.87
C CYS A 72 0.60 3.59 14.88
N GLU A 73 0.41 3.03 16.08
CA GLU A 73 1.47 2.89 17.09
C GLU A 73 2.66 2.03 16.56
N ALA A 74 2.35 0.96 15.81
CA ALA A 74 3.37 0.13 15.20
C ALA A 74 4.12 0.84 14.04
N ILE A 75 3.49 1.81 13.37
CA ILE A 75 4.14 2.68 12.38
C ILE A 75 5.07 3.65 13.09
N GLU A 76 4.57 4.38 14.10
CA GLU A 76 5.34 5.34 14.90
C GLU A 76 6.63 4.73 15.44
N LYS A 77 6.54 3.55 16.07
CA LYS A 77 7.71 2.84 16.58
C LYS A 77 8.76 2.52 15.49
N ARG A 78 8.33 2.23 14.26
CA ARG A 78 9.23 1.94 13.14
C ARG A 78 9.85 3.22 12.58
N GLU A 79 9.13 4.33 12.57
CA GLU A 79 9.65 5.65 12.20
C GLU A 79 10.75 6.08 13.19
N GLU A 80 10.52 5.94 14.49
CA GLU A 80 11.54 6.21 15.52
C GLU A 80 12.80 5.35 15.32
N GLN A 81 12.63 4.05 15.06
CA GLN A 81 13.76 3.16 14.76
C GLN A 81 14.52 3.58 13.50
N THR A 82 13.79 4.02 12.47
CA THR A 82 14.39 4.51 11.22
C THR A 82 15.23 5.74 11.48
N GLU A 83 14.71 6.69 12.26
CA GLU A 83 15.43 7.92 12.61
C GLU A 83 16.72 7.62 13.40
N VAL A 84 16.67 6.68 14.35
CA VAL A 84 17.87 6.23 15.08
C VAL A 84 18.91 5.65 14.11
N CYS A 85 18.50 4.77 13.19
CA CYS A 85 19.41 4.21 12.19
C CYS A 85 20.01 5.29 11.28
N GLU A 86 19.21 6.27 10.84
CA GLU A 86 19.69 7.39 10.03
C GLU A 86 20.74 8.23 10.78
N GLN A 87 20.52 8.50 12.06
CA GLN A 87 21.48 9.22 12.91
C GLN A 87 22.79 8.44 13.11
N GLU A 88 22.72 7.12 13.30
CA GLU A 88 23.91 6.26 13.39
C GLU A 88 24.70 6.26 12.09
N ILE A 89 24.02 6.14 10.94
CA ILE A 89 24.66 6.24 9.61
C ILE A 89 25.32 7.62 9.43
N ALA A 90 24.66 8.70 9.85
CA ALA A 90 25.20 10.04 9.76
C ALA A 90 26.47 10.22 10.62
N ARG A 91 26.51 9.62 11.81
CA ARG A 91 27.71 9.59 12.67
C ARG A 91 28.87 8.86 12.00
N ILE A 92 28.61 7.67 11.44
CA ILE A 92 29.64 6.86 10.75
C ILE A 92 30.19 7.58 9.52
N LYS A 93 29.35 8.32 8.77
CA LYS A 93 29.77 9.05 7.56
C LYS A 93 30.45 10.40 7.84
N GLY A 94 30.28 10.94 9.05
CA GLY A 94 30.85 12.21 9.48
C GLY A 94 32.21 12.09 10.19
N GLU A 95 32.67 10.86 10.44
CA GLU A 95 34.04 10.49 10.83
C GLU A 95 34.86 10.06 9.60
#